data_AF-A0A377XB08-F1
#
_entry.id   AF-A0A377XB08-F1
#
_cell.length_a   1.000
_cell.length_b   1.000
_cell.length_c   1.000
_cell.angle_alpha   90.00
_cell.angle_beta   90.00
_cell.angle_gamma   90.00
#
_symmetry.space_group_name_H-M   'P 1'
#
loop_
_entity.id
_entity.type
_entity.pdbx_description
1 polymer ?
#
loop_
_entity_poly.entity_id
_entity_poly.type
_entity_poly.pdbx_seq_one_letter_code
_entity_poly.pdbx_strand_id
1 'polypeptide(L)'
;MDLSKKQNKIVGVTYGYAGYQMIQQARQMIADGLLGEIRIVNMQFAHGFHNQAVELQAESTRWRVTPKFAGPSYVLGDLATHPLFVAETMAPQLNIKRLMCSRQSFVSLPRAAGR
;
A
#
# COMPACT_ATOMS: atom_id res chain seq x y z
N MET A 1 17.62 5.51 -5.71
CA MET A 1 17.58 6.83 -6.39
C MET A 1 18.93 7.20 -7.02
N ASP A 2 20.05 6.77 -6.45
CA ASP A 2 21.40 7.18 -6.91
C ASP A 2 21.70 6.80 -8.36
N LEU A 3 21.31 5.59 -8.79
CA LEU A 3 21.48 5.17 -10.18
C LEU A 3 20.69 6.06 -11.15
N SER A 4 19.44 6.40 -10.81
CA SER A 4 18.59 7.26 -11.63
C SER A 4 19.18 8.66 -11.78
N LYS A 5 19.70 9.22 -10.68
CA LYS A 5 20.38 10.53 -10.66
C LYS A 5 21.64 10.50 -11.52
N LYS A 6 22.48 9.46 -11.35
CA LYS A 6 23.70 9.28 -12.15
C LYS A 6 23.43 9.20 -13.66
N GLN A 7 22.31 8.57 -14.04
CA GLN A 7 21.95 8.36 -15.44
C GLN A 7 21.04 9.47 -16.01
N ASN A 8 20.73 10.51 -15.23
CA ASN A 8 19.78 11.56 -15.57
C ASN A 8 18.44 11.00 -16.10
N LYS A 9 17.90 10.01 -15.40
CA LYS A 9 16.62 9.37 -15.71
C LYS A 9 15.59 9.68 -14.63
N ILE A 10 14.32 9.60 -15.02
CA ILE A 10 13.17 9.68 -14.13
C ILE A 10 12.74 8.25 -13.78
N VAL A 11 12.45 8.01 -12.50
CA VAL A 11 11.80 6.78 -12.03
C VAL A 11 10.37 7.14 -11.62
N GLY A 12 9.41 6.47 -12.25
CA GLY A 12 8.01 6.52 -11.85
C GLY A 12 7.64 5.28 -11.04
N VAL A 13 6.75 5.46 -10.06
CA VAL A 13 6.08 4.36 -9.36
C VAL A 13 4.61 4.38 -9.78
N THR A 14 4.09 3.25 -10.25
CA THR A 14 2.78 3.17 -10.89
C THR A 14 1.65 2.97 -9.88
N TYR A 15 1.49 3.93 -8.96
CA TYR A 15 0.35 3.98 -8.04
C TYR A 15 -0.93 4.43 -8.76
N GLY A 16 -1.54 3.52 -9.52
CA GLY A 16 -2.68 3.83 -10.40
C GLY A 16 -3.90 4.44 -9.69
N TYR A 17 -4.17 4.06 -8.43
CA TYR A 17 -5.30 4.60 -7.66
C TYR A 17 -5.24 6.11 -7.44
N ALA A 18 -4.05 6.73 -7.47
CA ALA A 18 -3.93 8.18 -7.35
C ALA A 18 -4.39 8.93 -8.61
N GLY A 19 -4.54 8.23 -9.73
CA GLY A 19 -4.98 8.79 -11.01
C GLY A 19 -6.49 8.99 -11.13
N TYR A 20 -7.31 8.46 -10.22
CA TYR A 20 -8.76 8.65 -10.26
C TYR A 20 -9.14 10.12 -10.04
N GLN A 21 -10.12 10.61 -10.82
CA GLN A 21 -10.56 12.00 -10.80
C GLN A 21 -11.02 12.46 -9.41
N MET A 22 -11.65 11.57 -8.65
CA MET A 22 -12.09 11.86 -7.27
C MET A 22 -10.92 12.16 -6.33
N ILE A 23 -9.74 11.57 -6.56
CA ILE A 23 -8.54 11.85 -5.76
C ILE A 23 -8.01 13.26 -6.09
N GLN A 24 -8.02 13.63 -7.37
CA GLN A 24 -7.60 14.97 -7.81
C GLN A 24 -8.57 16.05 -7.33
N GLN A 25 -9.88 15.77 -7.39
CA GLN A 25 -10.90 16.65 -6.84
C GLN A 25 -10.73 16.84 -5.33
N ALA A 26 -10.55 15.75 -4.57
CA ALA A 26 -10.33 15.83 -3.12
C ALA A 26 -9.06 16.63 -2.78
N ARG A 27 -7.97 16.43 -3.54
CA ARG A 27 -6.74 17.23 -3.41
C ARG A 27 -7.02 18.72 -3.60
N GLN A 28 -7.77 19.09 -4.62
CA GLN A 28 -8.09 20.49 -4.89
C GLN A 28 -8.98 21.08 -3.79
N MET A 29 -9.99 20.35 -3.33
CA MET A 29 -10.86 20.79 -2.22
C MET A 29 -10.08 21.02 -0.91
N ILE A 30 -9.07 20.19 -0.64
CA ILE A 30 -8.17 20.38 0.52
C ILE A 30 -7.31 21.63 0.33
N ALA A 31 -6.72 21.81 -0.86
CA ALA A 31 -5.89 22.97 -1.18
C ALA A 31 -6.67 24.29 -1.10
N ASP A 32 -7.93 24.29 -1.53
CA ASP A 32 -8.84 25.44 -1.50
C ASP A 32 -9.44 25.69 -0.11
N GLY A 33 -9.16 24.83 0.87
CA GLY A 33 -9.67 24.96 2.24
C GLY A 33 -11.15 24.64 2.41
N LEU A 34 -11.80 24.02 1.42
CA LEU A 34 -13.24 23.74 1.44
C LEU A 34 -13.65 22.74 2.54
N LEU A 35 -12.71 21.95 3.04
CA LEU A 35 -12.92 20.99 4.13
C LEU A 35 -12.47 21.52 5.51
N GLY A 36 -11.94 22.75 5.57
CA GLY A 36 -11.30 23.27 6.76
C GLY A 36 -10.01 22.53 7.12
N GLU A 37 -9.67 22.51 8.41
CA GLU A 37 -8.48 21.80 8.89
C GLU A 37 -8.71 20.29 8.93
N ILE A 38 -7.90 19.53 8.19
CA ILE A 38 -7.96 18.07 8.19
C ILE A 38 -7.41 17.52 9.51
N ARG A 39 -8.30 16.94 10.33
CA ARG A 39 -7.93 16.34 11.63
C ARG A 39 -7.71 14.83 11.57
N ILE A 40 -8.45 14.14 10.71
CA ILE A 40 -8.44 12.67 10.60
C ILE A 40 -8.50 12.29 9.13
N VAL A 41 -7.64 11.34 8.73
CA VAL A 41 -7.71 10.66 7.44
C VAL A 41 -7.92 9.17 7.72
N ASN A 42 -9.04 8.62 7.30
CA ASN A 42 -9.36 7.20 7.46
C ASN A 42 -9.46 6.56 6.06
N MET A 43 -8.68 5.51 5.83
CA MET A 43 -8.57 4.84 4.53
C MET A 43 -8.64 3.34 4.74
N GLN A 44 -9.30 2.64 3.81
CA GLN A 44 -9.41 1.19 3.83
C GLN A 44 -9.17 0.65 2.42
N PHE A 45 -8.42 -0.46 2.33
CA PHE A 45 -8.22 -1.19 1.09
C PHE A 45 -8.73 -2.62 1.27
N ALA A 46 -9.92 -2.89 0.72
CA ALA A 46 -10.50 -4.23 0.72
C ALA A 46 -10.16 -4.95 -0.58
N HIS A 47 -9.10 -5.76 -0.59
CA HIS A 47 -8.65 -6.45 -1.81
C HIS A 47 -9.47 -7.72 -2.15
N GLY A 48 -10.29 -8.23 -1.22
CA GLY A 48 -11.27 -9.30 -1.46
C GLY A 48 -10.72 -10.70 -1.77
N PHE A 49 -9.40 -10.90 -1.75
CA PHE A 49 -8.73 -12.15 -2.08
C PHE A 49 -8.23 -12.88 -0.81
N HIS A 50 -7.74 -14.11 -0.94
CA HIS A 50 -6.99 -14.82 0.12
C HIS A 50 -7.77 -15.20 1.40
N ASN A 51 -9.07 -15.53 1.28
CA ASN A 51 -9.79 -16.19 2.38
C ASN A 51 -9.40 -17.68 2.56
N GLN A 52 -8.58 -18.22 1.66
CA GLN A 52 -8.01 -19.57 1.65
C GLN A 52 -6.54 -19.54 1.19
N ALA A 53 -5.80 -20.64 1.40
CA ALA A 53 -4.40 -20.81 1.01
C ALA A 53 -4.21 -21.03 -0.51
N VAL A 54 -4.65 -20.06 -1.32
CA VAL A 54 -4.63 -20.12 -2.80
C VAL A 54 -3.21 -20.21 -3.39
N GLU A 55 -2.18 -19.79 -2.65
CA GLU A 55 -0.78 -19.92 -3.03
C GLU A 55 -0.30 -21.37 -3.21
N LEU A 56 -1.03 -22.33 -2.63
CA LEU A 56 -0.74 -23.76 -2.82
C LEU A 56 -1.11 -24.21 -4.24
N GLN A 57 -2.07 -23.54 -4.89
CA GLN A 57 -2.61 -23.93 -6.18
C GLN A 57 -2.15 -23.00 -7.34
N ALA A 58 -1.63 -21.81 -7.03
CA ALA A 58 -1.23 -20.82 -8.03
C ALA A 58 0.18 -20.27 -7.80
N GLU A 59 1.09 -20.51 -8.75
CA GLU A 59 2.47 -19.97 -8.68
C GLU A 59 2.51 -18.44 -8.70
N SER A 60 1.61 -17.81 -9.45
CA SER A 60 1.49 -16.35 -9.55
C SER A 60 1.18 -15.67 -8.21
N THR A 61 0.54 -16.40 -7.29
CA THR A 61 0.27 -15.95 -5.92
C THR A 61 1.40 -16.36 -4.98
N ARG A 62 1.97 -17.55 -5.16
CA ARG A 62 3.01 -18.10 -4.29
C ARG A 62 4.20 -17.18 -4.10
N TRP A 63 4.75 -16.63 -5.18
CA TRP A 63 5.90 -15.73 -5.05
C TRP A 63 5.53 -14.42 -4.33
N ARG A 64 4.30 -13.91 -4.49
CA ARG A 64 3.81 -12.68 -3.85
C ARG A 64 3.65 -12.81 -2.34
N VAL A 65 3.38 -14.01 -1.82
CA VAL A 65 3.22 -14.25 -0.38
C VAL A 65 4.46 -14.89 0.26
N THR A 66 5.46 -15.26 -0.54
CA THR A 66 6.71 -15.86 -0.05
C THR A 66 7.69 -14.78 0.44
N PRO A 67 8.14 -14.81 1.72
CA PRO A 67 8.98 -13.75 2.28
C PRO A 67 10.31 -13.49 1.54
N LYS A 68 10.87 -14.53 0.91
CA LYS A 68 12.09 -14.43 0.10
C LYS A 68 11.95 -13.42 -1.06
N PHE A 69 10.75 -13.26 -1.61
CA PHE A 69 10.50 -12.39 -2.78
C PHE A 69 9.72 -11.13 -2.42
N ALA A 70 8.70 -11.25 -1.56
CA ALA A 70 7.82 -10.14 -1.19
C ALA A 70 8.26 -9.38 0.07
N GLY A 71 9.35 -9.83 0.71
CA GLY A 71 9.82 -9.26 1.96
C GLY A 71 8.94 -9.64 3.17
N PRO A 72 8.96 -8.86 4.25
CA PRO A 72 8.41 -9.28 5.55
C PRO A 72 6.88 -9.37 5.57
N SER A 73 6.19 -8.68 4.65
CA SER A 73 4.73 -8.64 4.64
C SER A 73 4.16 -8.28 3.28
N TYR A 74 3.54 -9.26 2.63
CA TYR A 74 2.72 -9.08 1.42
C TYR A 74 1.67 -7.97 1.60
N VAL A 75 0.83 -8.08 2.64
CA VAL A 75 -0.28 -7.14 2.88
C VAL A 75 0.21 -5.70 3.09
N LEU A 76 1.35 -5.51 3.74
CA LEU A 76 1.85 -4.15 3.98
C LEU A 76 2.56 -3.58 2.75
N GLY A 77 3.38 -4.38 2.06
CA GLY A 77 4.14 -3.93 0.89
C GLY A 77 3.27 -3.73 -0.34
N ASP A 78 2.38 -4.70 -0.62
CA ASP A 78 1.52 -4.69 -1.80
C ASP A 78 0.29 -3.81 -1.59
N LEU A 79 -0.38 -3.91 -0.44
CA LEU A 79 -1.71 -3.29 -0.26
C LEU A 79 -1.67 -2.00 0.53
N ALA A 80 -1.01 -1.96 1.69
CA ALA A 80 -1.07 -0.81 2.61
C ALA A 80 -0.37 0.45 2.06
N THR A 81 0.53 0.30 1.09
CA THR A 81 1.20 1.42 0.41
C THR A 81 0.24 2.25 -0.44
N HIS A 82 -0.79 1.63 -1.03
CA HIS A 82 -1.77 2.33 -1.87
C HIS A 82 -2.60 3.39 -1.12
N PRO A 83 -3.32 3.08 -0.02
CA PRO A 83 -4.10 4.08 0.70
C PRO A 83 -3.22 5.17 1.30
N LEU A 84 -1.98 4.84 1.72
CA LEU A 84 -1.01 5.82 2.17
C LEU A 84 -0.65 6.80 1.05
N PHE A 85 -0.27 6.30 -0.13
CA PHE A 85 0.09 7.14 -1.26
C PHE A 85 -1.09 8.01 -1.73
N VAL A 86 -2.32 7.48 -1.71
CA VAL A 86 -3.53 8.25 -2.02
C VAL A 86 -3.75 9.37 -0.99
N ALA A 87 -3.57 9.09 0.31
CA ALA A 87 -3.68 10.12 1.35
C ALA A 87 -2.62 11.23 1.18
N GLU A 88 -1.37 10.85 0.91
CA GLU A 88 -0.28 11.80 0.63
C GLU A 88 -0.54 12.61 -0.65
N THR A 89 -1.19 12.00 -1.65
CA THR A 89 -1.61 12.70 -2.87
C THR A 89 -2.69 13.73 -2.57
N MET A 90 -3.66 13.45 -1.70
CA MET A 90 -4.73 14.39 -1.36
C MET A 90 -4.25 15.50 -0.42
N ALA A 91 -3.40 15.19 0.55
CA ALA A 91 -2.97 16.09 1.62
C ALA A 91 -1.44 16.10 1.80
N PRO A 92 -0.66 16.59 0.81
CA PRO A 92 0.81 16.53 0.83
C PRO A 92 1.46 17.36 1.96
N GLN A 93 0.71 18.28 2.58
CA GLN A 93 1.16 19.06 3.73
C GLN A 93 1.21 18.25 5.04
N LEU A 94 0.51 17.13 5.10
CA LEU A 94 0.50 16.27 6.29
C LEU A 94 1.68 15.31 6.26
N ASN A 95 2.40 15.23 7.39
CA ASN A 95 3.61 14.42 7.51
C ASN A 95 3.44 13.38 8.61
N ILE A 96 3.79 12.13 8.31
CA ILE A 96 3.79 11.05 9.29
C ILE A 96 4.93 11.26 10.28
N LYS A 97 4.59 11.36 11.57
CA LYS A 97 5.58 11.49 12.66
C LYS A 97 5.91 10.16 13.32
N ARG A 98 4.90 9.28 13.45
CA ARG A 98 5.00 7.97 14.09
C ARG A 98 4.01 7.01 13.44
N LEU A 99 4.33 5.73 13.49
CA LEU A 99 3.55 4.66 12.89
C LEU A 99 3.31 3.57 13.94
N MET A 100 2.15 2.93 13.85
CA MET A 100 1.82 1.71 14.58
C MET A 100 1.14 0.76 13.60
N CYS A 101 1.57 -0.49 13.60
CA CYS A 101 1.02 -1.51 12.72
C CYS A 101 0.59 -2.71 13.56
N SER A 102 -0.68 -3.11 13.41
CA SER A 102 -1.17 -4.42 13.84
C SER A 102 -1.43 -5.26 12.60
N ARG A 103 -0.98 -6.52 12.62
CA ARG A 103 -1.14 -7.45 11.50
C ARG A 103 -1.62 -8.80 12.03
N GLN A 104 -2.59 -9.38 11.33
CA GLN A 104 -3.13 -10.69 11.65
C GLN A 104 -3.15 -11.58 10.40
N SER A 105 -2.94 -12.88 10.60
CA SER A 105 -3.18 -13.92 9.58
C SER A 105 -4.34 -14.77 10.05
N PHE A 106 -5.30 -15.04 9.15
CA PHE A 106 -6.49 -15.82 9.44
C PHE A 106 -6.46 -17.20 8.79
N VAL A 107 -5.71 -17.35 7.70
CA VAL A 107 -5.46 -18.65 7.07
C VAL A 107 -4.37 -19.35 7.86
N SER A 108 -4.66 -20.56 8.32
CA SER A 108 -3.68 -21.43 8.97
C SER A 108 -2.63 -21.87 7.95
N LEU A 109 -1.36 -21.56 8.19
CA LEU A 109 -0.26 -22.17 7.45
C LEU A 109 -0.26 -23.68 7.76
N PRO A 110 -0.04 -24.56 6.77
CA PRO A 110 0.33 -25.93 7.06
C PRO A 110 1.54 -25.89 8.00
N ARG A 111 1.46 -26.57 9.17
CA ARG A 111 2.62 -26.73 10.04
C ARG A 111 3.75 -27.27 9.16
N ALA A 112 4.85 -26.53 9.07
CA ALA A 112 6.09 -27.10 8.58
C ALA A 112 6.36 -28.34 9.42
N ALA A 113 6.46 -29.50 8.78
CA ALA A 113 6.94 -30.70 9.43
C ALA A 113 8.33 -30.38 10.02
N GLY A 114 8.44 -30.37 11.35
CA GLY A 114 9.70 -30.15 12.07
C GLY A 114 9.96 -28.72 12.54
N ARG A 115 9.40 -28.39 13.71
CA ARG A 115 10.14 -27.74 14.80
C ARG A 115 9.82 -28.47 16.08
#